data_AF-A0A845JYG5-F1
#
_entry.id   AF-A0A845JYG5-F1
#
_cell.length_a   1.000
_cell.length_b   1.000
_cell.length_c   1.000
_cell.angle_alpha   90.00
_cell.angle_beta   90.00
_cell.angle_gamma   90.00
#
_symmetry.space_group_name_H-M   'P 1'
#
loop_
_entity.id
_entity.type
_entity.pdbx_description
1 polymer ?
#
loop_
_entity_poly.entity_id
_entity_poly.type
_entity_poly.pdbx_seq_one_letter_code
_entity_poly.pdbx_strand_id
1 'polypeptide(L)'
;MKTSNTSYKKRNLVFSIFLILFISSTVSADYSINAPDGRMIHLKEGTFQPDLSPYRSKLPEVKILDRTFKPKYQQWAANEEFEISQTGLSNMVRAALPLEHNAAFIWMTNQQLYWNARNNLGFGFAASHAGINMVNGPYFTMKALELSSYNRLERDRGERTLSNKDAMLQWYFPLVWKRVGIPRFPDDGQPAYLEFESGDPHFVAPTPVSDTFNDPQSGKNGKWGVPKYFFSNRQWRWDRDKMVKYLDMGGLGIMLKRASMWVDYMWKATHTGESPTNQSKRIVLAGNDAEEGFRGMALATTRANQVLALKAQLVANGDGELGGVNPKTYDPKNGLKYFPHRIWPNLLLAGDLPERQWGFDIDDPRSFLYDQGALLWGNSHFFQSTYRMTDMFTENPPVDGGILEKSLGAVPHYLANMVLKNIVAMHTKDGILVSTWEPDKTKWWASKKLKKPGIGNEIKLTDMGLTFIGLKEYVDRMRDPQALLATPDEDDLEPELTKLATELVKKNADFLLSIQGEDGQFCVSYDVTTSKPTAACDLSRPNFTGIFAL
;
A
#
# COMPACT_ATOMS: atom_id res chain seq x y z
N MET A 1 -1.18 -92.11 24.09
CA MET A 1 0.22 -92.57 24.06
C MET A 1 1.10 -91.33 24.10
N LYS A 2 1.85 -91.16 25.21
CA LYS A 2 2.87 -90.13 25.54
C LYS A 2 2.46 -88.65 25.50
N THR A 3 2.63 -87.79 26.52
CA THR A 3 3.08 -87.87 27.94
C THR A 3 2.99 -86.43 28.48
N SER A 4 2.52 -86.27 29.73
CA SER A 4 2.91 -85.26 30.76
C SER A 4 2.80 -83.74 30.40
N ASN A 5 2.60 -82.78 31.30
CA ASN A 5 2.61 -82.74 32.76
C ASN A 5 1.86 -81.49 33.28
N THR A 6 1.45 -81.60 34.52
CA THR A 6 0.87 -80.66 35.50
C THR A 6 1.49 -79.26 35.68
N SER A 7 0.58 -78.29 35.90
CA SER A 7 0.46 -77.40 37.08
C SER A 7 1.36 -76.16 37.33
N TYR A 8 0.69 -75.15 37.91
CA TYR A 8 1.11 -74.09 38.85
C TYR A 8 1.32 -72.62 38.39
N LYS A 9 0.30 -71.82 38.74
CA LYS A 9 0.30 -70.52 39.47
C LYS A 9 0.99 -69.25 38.91
N LYS A 10 0.13 -68.21 38.92
CA LYS A 10 0.30 -66.82 39.38
C LYS A 10 0.96 -65.79 38.44
N ARG A 11 0.11 -64.81 38.09
CA ARG A 11 0.32 -63.35 38.07
C ARG A 11 1.74 -62.89 37.77
N ASN A 12 1.92 -62.25 36.61
CA ASN A 12 2.43 -60.90 36.60
C ASN A 12 1.91 -60.11 35.39
N LEU A 13 1.44 -58.93 35.75
CA LEU A 13 0.94 -57.84 34.94
C LEU A 13 2.09 -57.31 34.07
N VAL A 14 1.99 -57.42 32.74
CA VAL A 14 2.79 -56.59 31.82
C VAL A 14 1.86 -56.09 30.73
N PHE A 15 1.47 -54.83 30.88
CA PHE A 15 0.84 -54.01 29.86
C PHE A 15 1.74 -53.95 28.63
N SER A 16 1.33 -54.56 27.52
CA SER A 16 1.89 -54.24 26.21
C SER A 16 1.26 -52.93 25.73
N ILE A 17 1.98 -51.83 25.91
CA ILE A 17 1.69 -50.54 25.29
C ILE A 17 1.89 -50.71 23.78
N PHE A 18 0.79 -50.81 23.04
CA PHE A 18 0.77 -50.48 21.62
C PHE A 18 0.96 -48.96 21.52
N LEU A 19 2.21 -48.54 21.31
CA LEU A 19 2.52 -47.17 20.93
C LEU A 19 2.02 -46.97 19.49
N ILE A 20 0.73 -46.65 19.34
CA ILE A 20 0.22 -46.06 18.12
C ILE A 20 0.86 -44.66 18.07
N LEU A 21 1.96 -44.56 17.33
CA LEU A 21 2.42 -43.29 16.75
C LEU A 21 1.28 -42.78 15.86
N PHE A 22 0.32 -42.09 16.45
CA PHE A 22 -0.41 -41.03 15.78
C PHE A 22 0.64 -39.96 15.47
N ILE A 23 1.37 -40.16 14.38
CA ILE A 23 1.86 -39.04 13.59
C ILE A 23 0.57 -38.32 13.22
N SER A 24 0.22 -37.30 13.98
CA SER A 24 -0.64 -36.23 13.52
C SER A 24 0.09 -35.61 12.33
N SER A 25 -0.02 -36.23 11.16
CA SER A 25 0.06 -35.48 9.93
C SER A 25 -1.05 -34.47 10.08
N THR A 26 -0.69 -33.23 10.36
CA THR A 26 -1.53 -32.10 9.97
C THR A 26 -1.75 -32.30 8.49
N VAL A 27 -2.90 -32.89 8.15
CA VAL A 27 -3.38 -32.94 6.77
C VAL A 27 -3.64 -31.47 6.44
N SER A 28 -2.60 -30.80 5.95
CA SER A 28 -2.74 -29.53 5.26
C SER A 28 -3.66 -29.86 4.09
N ALA A 29 -4.91 -29.43 4.16
CA ALA A 29 -5.82 -29.58 3.03
C ALA A 29 -5.21 -28.78 1.87
N ASP A 30 -4.76 -29.50 0.84
CA ASP A 30 -4.11 -28.90 -0.32
C ASP A 30 -5.22 -28.29 -1.19
N TYR A 31 -5.48 -26.99 -1.01
CA TYR A 31 -6.52 -26.29 -1.75
C TYR A 31 -6.02 -26.05 -3.18
N SER A 32 -6.78 -26.47 -4.19
CA SER A 32 -6.33 -26.32 -5.57
C SER A 32 -7.44 -25.82 -6.49
N ILE A 33 -7.16 -24.83 -7.35
CA ILE A 33 -8.12 -24.28 -8.34
C ILE A 33 -7.69 -24.71 -9.75
N ASN A 34 -8.68 -25.01 -10.61
CA ASN A 34 -8.45 -25.20 -12.04
C ASN A 34 -8.42 -23.86 -12.77
N ALA A 35 -7.34 -23.60 -13.52
CA ALA A 35 -7.30 -22.50 -14.48
C ALA A 35 -8.06 -22.84 -15.77
N PRO A 36 -8.56 -21.83 -16.52
CA PRO A 36 -9.17 -22.00 -17.84
C PRO A 36 -8.27 -22.68 -18.87
N ASP A 37 -6.95 -22.66 -18.64
CA ASP A 37 -5.94 -23.34 -19.45
C ASP A 37 -5.60 -24.76 -18.94
N GLY A 38 -6.36 -25.28 -17.97
CA GLY A 38 -6.25 -26.65 -17.45
C GLY A 38 -5.19 -26.85 -16.36
N ARG A 39 -4.51 -25.80 -15.88
CA ARG A 39 -3.52 -25.90 -14.79
C ARG A 39 -4.19 -26.03 -13.41
N MET A 40 -3.63 -26.88 -12.55
CA MET A 40 -3.96 -26.93 -11.12
C MET A 40 -3.10 -25.91 -10.36
N ILE A 41 -3.72 -25.07 -9.54
CA ILE A 41 -3.05 -24.02 -8.77
C ILE A 41 -3.27 -24.25 -7.30
N HIS A 42 -2.20 -24.49 -6.56
CA HIS A 42 -2.25 -24.63 -5.10
C HIS A 42 -2.44 -23.26 -4.44
N LEU A 43 -3.49 -23.13 -3.63
CA LEU A 43 -3.70 -21.99 -2.75
C LEU A 43 -3.17 -22.33 -1.36
N LYS A 44 -2.44 -21.39 -0.77
CA LYS A 44 -1.99 -21.52 0.62
C LYS A 44 -3.20 -21.47 1.54
N GLU A 45 -3.26 -22.39 2.51
CA GLU A 45 -4.26 -22.36 3.57
C GLU A 45 -4.25 -20.99 4.25
N GLY A 46 -5.42 -20.38 4.45
CA GLY A 46 -5.53 -19.24 5.34
C GLY A 46 -5.11 -19.71 6.73
N THR A 47 -4.01 -19.18 7.26
CA THR A 47 -3.49 -19.65 8.56
C THR A 47 -4.59 -19.58 9.61
N PHE A 48 -4.84 -20.71 10.28
CA PHE A 48 -5.77 -20.78 11.39
C PHE A 48 -5.45 -19.67 12.40
N GLN A 49 -6.37 -18.75 12.61
CA GLN A 49 -6.23 -17.75 13.67
C GLN A 49 -6.52 -18.47 15.01
N PRO A 50 -5.54 -18.57 15.92
CA PRO A 50 -5.79 -19.17 17.23
C PRO A 50 -6.88 -18.38 17.96
N ASP A 51 -7.74 -19.08 18.71
CA ASP A 51 -8.71 -18.41 19.58
C ASP A 51 -7.96 -17.76 20.76
N LEU A 52 -7.96 -16.43 20.76
CA LEU A 52 -7.25 -15.61 21.74
C LEU A 52 -8.18 -15.08 22.82
N SER A 53 -9.46 -15.45 22.78
CA SER A 53 -10.44 -15.09 23.81
C SER A 53 -9.94 -15.37 25.24
N PRO A 54 -9.16 -16.45 25.51
CA PRO A 54 -8.59 -16.70 26.84
C PRO A 54 -7.49 -15.70 27.27
N TYR A 55 -6.79 -15.07 26.32
CA TYR A 55 -5.67 -14.14 26.60
C TYR A 55 -6.12 -12.67 26.55
N ARG A 56 -7.33 -12.40 26.08
CA ARG A 56 -7.91 -11.06 26.11
C ARG A 56 -8.28 -10.74 27.55
N SER A 57 -7.63 -9.73 28.13
CA SER A 57 -8.16 -9.10 29.33
C SER A 57 -9.58 -8.62 29.04
N LYS A 58 -10.48 -8.71 30.04
CA LYS A 58 -11.78 -8.03 29.95
C LYS A 58 -11.46 -6.54 29.80
N LEU A 59 -11.46 -6.04 28.57
CA LEU A 59 -11.30 -4.62 28.33
C LEU A 59 -12.41 -3.93 29.13
N PRO A 60 -12.11 -2.85 29.89
CA PRO A 60 -13.16 -2.01 30.46
C PRO A 60 -14.11 -1.62 29.34
N GLU A 61 -15.41 -1.51 29.63
CA GLU A 61 -16.50 -1.29 28.66
C GLU A 61 -16.06 -0.39 27.48
N VAL A 62 -15.64 -1.02 26.37
CA VAL A 62 -15.08 -0.27 25.23
C VAL A 62 -16.24 0.25 24.43
N LYS A 63 -16.51 1.55 24.58
CA LYS A 63 -17.48 2.25 23.74
C LYS A 63 -16.80 2.59 22.43
N ILE A 64 -17.30 2.03 21.33
CA ILE A 64 -16.88 2.40 19.98
C ILE A 64 -17.41 3.82 19.73
N LEU A 65 -16.51 4.81 19.73
CA LEU A 65 -16.86 6.22 19.53
C LEU A 65 -17.03 6.59 18.06
N ASP A 66 -16.23 5.98 17.18
CA ASP A 66 -16.24 6.20 15.74
C ASP A 66 -15.86 4.91 15.01
N ARG A 67 -16.62 4.56 13.97
CA ARG A 67 -16.36 3.39 13.10
C ARG A 67 -15.80 3.81 11.74
N THR A 68 -15.71 5.10 11.47
CA THR A 68 -15.31 5.65 10.17
C THR A 68 -13.89 5.18 9.83
N PHE A 69 -13.76 4.56 8.66
CA PHE A 69 -12.47 4.23 8.09
C PHE A 69 -11.87 5.46 7.42
N LYS A 70 -10.69 5.89 7.86
CA LYS A 70 -9.93 7.01 7.32
C LYS A 70 -8.58 6.47 6.83
N PRO A 71 -8.39 6.27 5.51
CA PRO A 71 -7.17 5.67 4.97
C PRO A 71 -5.91 6.35 5.50
N LYS A 72 -5.87 7.69 5.54
CA LYS A 72 -4.73 8.48 6.04
C LYS A 72 -4.16 7.96 7.37
N TYR A 73 -5.00 7.81 8.39
CA TYR A 73 -4.54 7.46 9.74
C TYR A 73 -4.39 5.95 9.93
N GLN A 74 -5.36 5.17 9.45
CA GLN A 74 -5.36 3.72 9.65
C GLN A 74 -4.26 3.05 8.83
N GLN A 75 -3.95 3.57 7.65
CA GLN A 75 -2.90 3.00 6.80
C GLN A 75 -1.52 3.48 7.23
N TRP A 76 -1.43 4.68 7.83
CA TRP A 76 -0.23 5.11 8.51
C TRP A 76 0.09 4.18 9.70
N ALA A 77 -0.89 3.91 10.57
CA ALA A 77 -0.71 2.93 11.64
C ALA A 77 -0.36 1.54 11.09
N ALA A 78 -1.05 1.06 10.04
CA ALA A 78 -0.75 -0.23 9.42
C ALA A 78 0.65 -0.30 8.77
N ASN A 79 1.22 0.84 8.32
CA ASN A 79 2.61 0.90 7.87
C ASN A 79 3.56 0.62 9.02
N GLU A 80 3.37 1.29 10.15
CA GLU A 80 4.16 1.05 11.37
C GLU A 80 4.02 -0.39 11.86
N GLU A 81 2.80 -0.93 11.91
CA GLU A 81 2.56 -2.34 12.27
C GLU A 81 3.31 -3.30 11.35
N PHE A 82 3.34 -3.03 10.05
CA PHE A 82 4.07 -3.85 9.09
C PHE A 82 5.58 -3.74 9.30
N GLU A 83 6.14 -2.54 9.41
CA GLU A 83 7.58 -2.37 9.64
C GLU A 83 8.00 -3.05 10.94
N ILE A 84 7.26 -2.86 12.03
CA ILE A 84 7.51 -3.54 13.31
C ILE A 84 7.50 -5.06 13.11
N SER A 85 6.53 -5.59 12.36
CA SER A 85 6.41 -7.03 12.11
C SER A 85 7.51 -7.63 11.24
N GLN A 86 7.95 -6.93 10.18
CA GLN A 86 8.84 -7.49 9.17
C GLN A 86 10.31 -7.16 9.42
N THR A 87 10.60 -5.92 9.84
CA THR A 87 11.96 -5.41 10.01
C THR A 87 12.28 -5.10 11.46
N GLY A 88 11.30 -4.61 12.22
CA GLY A 88 11.43 -4.19 13.61
C GLY A 88 11.93 -5.29 14.53
N LEU A 89 11.32 -6.48 14.51
CA LEU A 89 11.79 -7.59 15.34
C LEU A 89 13.24 -7.98 15.02
N SER A 90 13.63 -8.02 13.74
CA SER A 90 15.00 -8.34 13.35
C SER A 90 15.99 -7.28 13.84
N ASN A 91 15.63 -6.00 13.72
CA ASN A 91 16.46 -4.89 14.20
C ASN A 91 16.60 -4.90 15.73
N MET A 92 15.51 -5.17 16.46
CA MET A 92 15.53 -5.27 17.92
C MET A 92 16.39 -6.45 18.41
N VAL A 93 16.34 -7.59 17.71
CA VAL A 93 17.22 -8.73 17.99
C VAL A 93 18.68 -8.38 17.68
N ARG A 94 18.96 -7.72 16.56
CA ARG A 94 20.32 -7.23 16.22
C ARG A 94 20.85 -6.23 17.23
N ALA A 95 19.97 -5.42 17.82
CA ALA A 95 20.29 -4.47 18.89
C ALA A 95 20.41 -5.14 20.27
N ALA A 96 20.37 -6.49 20.35
CA ALA A 96 20.47 -7.27 21.57
C ALA A 96 19.42 -6.89 22.65
N LEU A 97 18.23 -6.46 22.24
CA LEU A 97 17.12 -6.27 23.18
C LEU A 97 16.68 -7.63 23.74
N PRO A 98 16.38 -7.75 25.05
CA PRO A 98 16.09 -9.02 25.72
C PRO A 98 14.68 -9.54 25.39
N LEU A 99 14.44 -9.90 24.13
CA LEU A 99 13.13 -10.27 23.59
C LEU A 99 12.94 -11.78 23.44
N GLU A 100 14.02 -12.57 23.46
CA GLU A 100 14.03 -14.01 23.20
C GLU A 100 13.10 -14.81 24.11
N HIS A 101 12.83 -14.31 25.32
CA HIS A 101 11.96 -14.96 26.29
C HIS A 101 10.53 -14.41 26.32
N ASN A 102 10.21 -13.37 25.53
CA ASN A 102 8.89 -12.77 25.52
C ASN A 102 8.06 -13.31 24.34
N ALA A 103 7.55 -14.54 24.51
CA ALA A 103 6.72 -15.21 23.50
C ALA A 103 5.49 -14.39 23.09
N ALA A 104 4.89 -13.62 24.01
CA ALA A 104 3.75 -12.76 23.72
C ALA A 104 4.14 -11.60 22.80
N PHE A 105 5.27 -10.95 23.07
CA PHE A 105 5.80 -9.89 22.22
C PHE A 105 6.15 -10.41 20.82
N ILE A 106 6.86 -11.54 20.72
CA ILE A 106 7.22 -12.17 19.44
C ILE A 106 5.99 -12.54 18.63
N TRP A 107 4.96 -13.11 19.28
CA TRP A 107 3.74 -13.48 18.58
C TRP A 107 2.93 -12.24 18.14
N MET A 108 2.83 -11.22 19.00
CA MET A 108 2.16 -9.96 18.67
C MET A 108 2.81 -9.31 17.45
N THR A 109 4.13 -9.15 17.45
CA THR A 109 4.87 -8.50 16.36
C THR A 109 4.84 -9.32 15.09
N ASN A 110 5.07 -10.64 15.13
CA ASN A 110 5.15 -11.44 13.90
C ASN A 110 3.80 -11.83 13.29
N GLN A 111 2.76 -12.04 14.11
CA GLN A 111 1.48 -12.58 13.62
C GLN A 111 0.37 -11.53 13.64
N GLN A 112 0.07 -10.94 14.80
CA GLN A 112 -1.05 -10.00 14.91
C GLN A 112 -0.86 -8.77 14.06
N LEU A 113 0.29 -8.09 14.21
CA LEU A 113 0.57 -6.88 13.46
C LEU A 113 0.58 -7.17 11.95
N TYR A 114 1.18 -8.28 11.51
CA TYR A 114 1.13 -8.69 10.11
C TYR A 114 -0.31 -8.83 9.58
N TRP A 115 -1.17 -9.56 10.30
CA TRP A 115 -2.55 -9.78 9.85
C TRP A 115 -3.42 -8.52 9.89
N ASN A 116 -3.28 -7.70 10.94
CA ASN A 116 -3.96 -6.39 11.01
C ASN A 116 -3.56 -5.52 9.84
N ALA A 117 -2.26 -5.44 9.58
CA ALA A 117 -1.70 -4.66 8.51
C ALA A 117 -2.18 -5.19 7.14
N ARG A 118 -2.19 -6.52 6.92
CA ARG A 118 -2.69 -7.15 5.67
C ARG A 118 -4.18 -6.92 5.44
N ASN A 119 -4.99 -7.03 6.49
CA ASN A 119 -6.44 -6.85 6.39
C ASN A 119 -6.80 -5.39 6.07
N ASN A 120 -6.17 -4.43 6.74
CA ASN A 120 -6.35 -3.01 6.45
C ASN A 120 -5.98 -2.66 5.01
N LEU A 121 -4.92 -3.27 4.46
CA LEU A 121 -4.59 -3.13 3.04
C LEU A 121 -5.75 -3.60 2.16
N GLY A 122 -6.25 -4.82 2.35
CA GLY A 122 -7.31 -5.40 1.52
C GLY A 122 -8.59 -4.57 1.49
N PHE A 123 -9.03 -4.08 2.66
CA PHE A 123 -10.21 -3.21 2.77
C PHE A 123 -10.00 -1.85 2.12
N GLY A 124 -8.89 -1.16 2.40
CA GLY A 124 -8.61 0.15 1.81
C GLY A 124 -8.36 0.11 0.30
N PHE A 125 -7.93 -1.04 -0.23
CA PHE A 125 -7.51 -1.19 -1.61
C PHE A 125 -8.59 -1.69 -2.56
N ALA A 126 -9.27 -2.80 -2.25
CA ALA A 126 -10.09 -3.51 -3.24
C ALA A 126 -11.44 -4.02 -2.74
N ALA A 127 -11.57 -4.33 -1.45
CA ALA A 127 -12.78 -4.99 -0.95
C ALA A 127 -13.92 -3.99 -0.68
N SER A 128 -13.61 -2.77 -0.25
CA SER A 128 -14.60 -1.78 0.22
C SER A 128 -15.28 -0.97 -0.88
N HIS A 129 -14.69 -0.90 -2.08
CA HIS A 129 -15.07 0.02 -3.17
C HIS A 129 -14.91 1.50 -2.78
N ALA A 130 -14.03 1.82 -1.83
CA ALA A 130 -13.79 3.17 -1.32
C ALA A 130 -12.76 3.96 -2.16
N GLY A 131 -12.94 4.03 -3.47
CA GLY A 131 -12.09 4.85 -4.34
C GLY A 131 -12.37 4.72 -5.83
N ILE A 132 -11.61 5.48 -6.63
CA ILE A 132 -11.70 5.43 -8.09
C ILE A 132 -11.01 4.16 -8.59
N ASN A 133 -11.75 3.35 -9.37
CA ASN A 133 -11.29 2.06 -9.84
C ASN A 133 -10.11 2.16 -10.83
N MET A 134 -9.17 1.21 -10.70
CA MET A 134 -7.98 1.05 -11.53
C MET A 134 -8.25 1.11 -13.04
N VAL A 135 -9.39 0.56 -13.52
CA VAL A 135 -9.74 0.58 -14.95
C VAL A 135 -9.85 1.99 -15.53
N ASN A 136 -10.22 2.96 -14.70
CA ASN A 136 -10.34 4.36 -15.09
C ASN A 136 -9.02 5.13 -14.96
N GLY A 137 -7.93 4.45 -14.61
CA GLY A 137 -6.63 5.07 -14.39
C GLY A 137 -5.89 5.44 -15.69
N PRO A 138 -4.90 6.37 -15.62
CA PRO A 138 -4.15 6.82 -16.79
C PRO A 138 -3.35 5.74 -17.51
N TYR A 139 -2.88 4.71 -16.81
CA TYR A 139 -2.11 3.60 -17.40
C TYR A 139 -2.91 2.87 -18.48
N PHE A 140 -4.15 2.50 -18.16
CA PHE A 140 -5.01 1.82 -19.13
C PHE A 140 -5.52 2.75 -20.23
N THR A 141 -5.58 4.05 -19.96
CA THR A 141 -5.83 5.06 -20.99
C THR A 141 -4.68 5.11 -22.00
N MET A 142 -3.43 5.11 -21.50
CA MET A 142 -2.24 5.05 -22.35
C MET A 142 -2.20 3.76 -23.18
N LYS A 143 -2.46 2.61 -22.56
CA LYS A 143 -2.50 1.32 -23.26
C LYS A 143 -3.60 1.22 -24.30
N ALA A 144 -4.79 1.73 -24.01
CA ALA A 144 -5.87 1.77 -24.97
C ALA A 144 -5.51 2.62 -26.21
N LEU A 145 -4.86 3.78 -26.02
CA LEU A 145 -4.40 4.63 -27.11
C LEU A 145 -3.26 4.00 -27.91
N GLU A 146 -2.28 3.40 -27.23
CA GLU A 146 -1.15 2.70 -27.86
C GLU A 146 -1.65 1.55 -28.75
N LEU A 147 -2.47 0.65 -28.21
CA LEU A 147 -3.04 -0.47 -28.95
C LEU A 147 -3.96 -0.02 -30.10
N SER A 148 -4.73 1.05 -29.90
CA SER A 148 -5.55 1.64 -30.97
C SER A 148 -4.69 2.20 -32.11
N SER A 149 -3.48 2.71 -31.82
CA SER A 149 -2.57 3.20 -32.84
C SER A 149 -2.03 2.07 -33.74
N TYR A 150 -1.82 0.88 -33.19
CA TYR A 150 -1.41 -0.30 -33.97
C TYR A 150 -2.53 -0.86 -34.86
N ASN A 151 -3.80 -0.66 -34.48
CA ASN A 151 -4.95 -1.04 -35.31
C ASN A 151 -5.09 -0.20 -36.60
N ARG A 152 -4.34 0.91 -36.74
CA ARG A 152 -4.38 1.77 -37.93
C ARG A 152 -3.59 1.23 -39.13
N LEU A 153 -2.90 0.11 -38.99
CA LEU A 153 -2.24 -0.58 -40.10
C LEU A 153 -3.26 -1.51 -40.81
N GLU A 154 -4.12 -0.89 -41.62
CA GLU A 154 -4.88 -1.43 -42.77
C GLU A 154 -5.53 -2.83 -42.67
N ARG A 155 -6.67 -2.95 -41.97
CA ARG A 155 -7.71 -3.96 -42.30
C ARG A 155 -9.13 -3.44 -42.08
N ASP A 156 -9.64 -2.67 -43.04
CA ASP A 156 -11.01 -2.64 -43.60
C ASP A 156 -12.27 -2.84 -42.71
N ARG A 157 -12.22 -2.58 -41.40
CA ARG A 157 -13.40 -2.65 -40.53
C ARG A 157 -13.36 -1.56 -39.45
N GLY A 158 -13.65 -0.31 -39.85
CA GLY A 158 -14.00 0.81 -38.97
C GLY A 158 -13.19 0.90 -37.68
N GLU A 159 -12.09 1.66 -37.69
CA GLU A 159 -11.14 1.85 -36.59
C GLU A 159 -11.80 1.98 -35.21
N ARG A 160 -11.83 0.87 -34.45
CA ARG A 160 -12.30 0.89 -33.06
C ARG A 160 -11.19 1.46 -32.18
N THR A 161 -11.40 2.68 -31.65
CA THR A 161 -10.65 3.13 -30.47
C THR A 161 -11.00 2.21 -29.31
N LEU A 162 -10.00 1.49 -28.79
CA LEU A 162 -10.19 0.61 -27.65
C LEU A 162 -10.55 1.43 -26.42
N SER A 163 -11.44 0.91 -25.59
CA SER A 163 -11.67 1.45 -24.26
C SER A 163 -10.61 0.96 -23.27
N ASN A 164 -10.45 1.63 -22.13
CA ASN A 164 -9.59 1.14 -21.04
C ASN A 164 -9.95 -0.29 -20.61
N LYS A 165 -11.26 -0.59 -20.56
CA LYS A 165 -11.77 -1.94 -20.26
C LYS A 165 -11.30 -2.95 -21.31
N ASP A 166 -11.34 -2.60 -22.60
CA ASP A 166 -10.88 -3.49 -23.66
C ASP A 166 -9.38 -3.77 -23.53
N ALA A 167 -8.55 -2.73 -23.33
CA ALA A 167 -7.12 -2.90 -23.13
C ALA A 167 -6.80 -3.77 -21.90
N MET A 168 -7.50 -3.55 -20.79
CA MET A 168 -7.29 -4.32 -19.56
C MET A 168 -7.72 -5.78 -19.70
N LEU A 169 -8.93 -6.04 -20.21
CA LEU A 169 -9.50 -7.40 -20.25
C LEU A 169 -8.97 -8.25 -21.42
N GLN A 170 -8.70 -7.64 -22.57
CA GLN A 170 -8.31 -8.39 -23.77
C GLN A 170 -6.79 -8.55 -23.89
N TRP A 171 -6.01 -7.61 -23.38
CA TRP A 171 -4.56 -7.59 -23.56
C TRP A 171 -3.80 -7.81 -22.25
N TYR A 172 -4.07 -6.98 -21.24
CA TYR A 172 -3.29 -6.99 -20.00
C TYR A 172 -3.52 -8.26 -19.16
N PHE A 173 -4.76 -8.50 -18.72
CA PHE A 173 -5.06 -9.62 -17.80
C PHE A 173 -4.71 -11.01 -18.35
N PRO A 174 -5.02 -11.38 -19.62
CA PRO A 174 -4.71 -12.71 -20.10
C PRO A 174 -3.21 -13.06 -20.10
N LEU A 175 -2.35 -12.06 -20.31
CA LEU A 175 -0.89 -12.25 -20.31
C LEU A 175 -0.34 -12.25 -18.88
N VAL A 176 -0.81 -11.33 -18.05
CA VAL A 176 -0.39 -11.22 -16.65
C VAL A 176 -0.85 -12.41 -15.80
N TRP A 177 -2.06 -12.94 -16.00
CA TRP A 177 -2.55 -14.15 -15.32
C TRP A 177 -1.65 -15.37 -15.55
N LYS A 178 -1.04 -15.48 -16.74
CA LYS A 178 -0.06 -16.52 -17.02
C LYS A 178 1.21 -16.35 -16.21
N ARG A 179 1.58 -15.10 -15.87
CA ARG A 179 2.77 -14.76 -15.10
C ARG A 179 2.59 -14.88 -13.59
N VAL A 180 1.41 -14.53 -13.07
CA VAL A 180 1.13 -14.61 -11.61
C VAL A 180 0.56 -15.96 -11.17
N GLY A 181 0.08 -16.78 -12.10
CA GLY A 181 -0.43 -18.11 -11.78
C GLY A 181 -1.86 -18.15 -11.24
N ILE A 182 -2.55 -17.02 -11.12
CA ILE A 182 -3.99 -16.96 -10.80
C ILE A 182 -4.79 -16.60 -12.06
N PRO A 183 -5.81 -17.40 -12.42
CA PRO A 183 -6.54 -17.28 -13.67
C PRO A 183 -7.76 -16.35 -13.58
N ARG A 184 -8.03 -15.75 -12.42
CA ARG A 184 -9.22 -14.93 -12.21
C ARG A 184 -9.02 -13.87 -11.14
N PHE A 185 -9.67 -12.74 -11.34
CA PHE A 185 -9.85 -11.75 -10.29
C PHE A 185 -10.94 -12.24 -9.31
N PRO A 186 -10.83 -12.06 -7.98
CA PRO A 186 -11.93 -12.34 -7.06
C PRO A 186 -13.20 -11.63 -7.51
N ASP A 187 -14.34 -12.32 -7.44
CA ASP A 187 -15.59 -11.71 -7.85
C ASP A 187 -15.81 -10.45 -7.03
N ASP A 188 -16.22 -9.39 -7.72
CA ASP A 188 -16.60 -8.14 -7.09
C ASP A 188 -15.49 -7.34 -6.42
N GLY A 189 -14.21 -7.69 -6.63
CA GLY A 189 -13.11 -6.84 -6.20
C GLY A 189 -12.94 -5.62 -7.10
N GLN A 190 -12.74 -4.45 -6.49
CA GLN A 190 -12.52 -3.19 -7.21
C GLN A 190 -11.25 -2.49 -6.69
N PRO A 191 -10.06 -2.86 -7.20
CA PRO A 191 -8.83 -2.13 -6.92
C PRO A 191 -9.00 -0.65 -7.20
N ALA A 192 -8.83 0.17 -6.17
CA ALA A 192 -8.81 1.63 -6.28
C ALA A 192 -7.38 2.11 -6.51
N TYR A 193 -7.21 3.16 -7.32
CA TYR A 193 -5.93 3.86 -7.48
C TYR A 193 -5.94 5.28 -6.90
N LEU A 194 -7.13 5.81 -6.59
CA LEU A 194 -7.32 7.03 -5.81
C LEU A 194 -8.37 6.74 -4.74
N GLU A 195 -7.92 6.49 -3.52
CA GLU A 195 -8.79 6.17 -2.39
C GLU A 195 -9.54 7.42 -1.88
N PHE A 196 -10.78 7.22 -1.43
CA PHE A 196 -11.58 8.28 -0.84
C PHE A 196 -11.12 8.62 0.58
N GLU A 197 -11.32 9.87 1.00
CA GLU A 197 -10.89 10.42 2.29
C GLU A 197 -11.40 9.60 3.48
N SER A 198 -12.64 9.10 3.39
CA SER A 198 -13.15 8.14 4.34
C SER A 198 -14.31 7.31 3.82
N GLY A 199 -14.52 6.16 4.45
CA GLY A 199 -15.68 5.31 4.22
C GLY A 199 -16.25 4.79 5.53
N ASP A 200 -17.52 4.44 5.50
CA ASP A 200 -18.21 3.87 6.66
C ASP A 200 -18.33 2.34 6.48
N PRO A 201 -17.69 1.51 7.33
CA PRO A 201 -17.62 0.06 7.17
C PRO A 201 -18.94 -0.67 7.49
N HIS A 202 -20.08 -0.12 7.09
CA HIS A 202 -21.34 -0.84 7.07
C HIS A 202 -21.38 -1.77 5.87
N PHE A 203 -21.20 -3.06 6.13
CA PHE A 203 -21.32 -4.10 5.13
C PHE A 203 -22.74 -4.14 4.56
N VAL A 204 -22.85 -4.03 3.24
CA VAL A 204 -24.14 -3.97 2.52
C VAL A 204 -24.79 -5.35 2.33
N ALA A 205 -24.12 -6.43 2.74
CA ALA A 205 -24.63 -7.79 2.65
C ALA A 205 -24.10 -8.66 3.81
N PRO A 206 -24.87 -9.67 4.25
CA PRO A 206 -24.42 -10.61 5.28
C PRO A 206 -23.24 -11.46 4.76
N THR A 207 -22.32 -11.83 5.66
CA THR A 207 -21.18 -12.69 5.33
C THR A 207 -21.64 -14.11 4.99
N PRO A 208 -21.43 -14.59 3.76
CA PRO A 208 -21.88 -15.93 3.37
C PRO A 208 -20.91 -17.01 3.89
N VAL A 209 -21.21 -17.58 5.04
CA VAL A 209 -20.38 -18.60 5.73
C VAL A 209 -20.48 -20.01 5.15
N SER A 210 -21.42 -20.25 4.22
CA SER A 210 -21.62 -21.56 3.58
C SER A 210 -20.64 -21.80 2.42
N ASP A 211 -20.14 -23.04 2.29
CA ASP A 211 -19.34 -23.52 1.15
C ASP A 211 -20.24 -23.89 -0.04
N THR A 212 -20.81 -22.86 -0.67
CA THR A 212 -21.76 -22.97 -1.80
C THR A 212 -21.27 -22.26 -3.04
N PHE A 213 -19.96 -22.00 -3.16
CA PHE A 213 -19.40 -21.36 -4.34
C PHE A 213 -19.50 -22.29 -5.55
N ASN A 214 -20.29 -21.89 -6.54
CA ASN A 214 -20.36 -22.56 -7.83
C ASN A 214 -19.31 -21.90 -8.73
N ASP A 215 -18.29 -22.65 -9.12
CA ASP A 215 -17.25 -22.15 -10.00
C ASP A 215 -17.74 -22.20 -11.47
N PRO A 216 -18.02 -21.04 -12.10
CA PRO A 216 -18.53 -21.01 -13.46
C PRO A 216 -17.49 -21.46 -14.49
N GLN A 217 -16.20 -21.48 -14.16
CA GLN A 217 -15.14 -21.91 -15.07
C GLN A 217 -14.93 -23.43 -15.06
N SER A 218 -14.99 -24.08 -13.89
CA SER A 218 -14.85 -25.54 -13.79
C SER A 218 -16.18 -26.32 -13.76
N GLY A 219 -17.31 -25.64 -13.58
CA GLY A 219 -18.63 -26.27 -13.45
C GLY A 219 -18.85 -27.00 -12.11
N LYS A 220 -17.93 -26.88 -11.15
CA LYS A 220 -18.03 -27.50 -9.82
C LYS A 220 -18.94 -26.68 -8.89
N ASN A 221 -19.89 -27.35 -8.24
CA ASN A 221 -20.82 -26.76 -7.28
C ASN A 221 -20.41 -27.03 -5.83
N GLY A 222 -19.93 -26.00 -5.11
CA GLY A 222 -19.59 -26.05 -3.69
C GLY A 222 -18.53 -27.10 -3.32
N LYS A 223 -18.35 -27.31 -2.01
CA LYS A 223 -17.44 -28.31 -1.42
C LYS A 223 -15.95 -28.04 -1.67
N TRP A 224 -15.56 -26.77 -1.72
CA TRP A 224 -14.15 -26.37 -1.82
C TRP A 224 -13.45 -26.34 -0.45
N GLY A 225 -14.18 -26.65 0.63
CA GLY A 225 -13.67 -26.60 2.01
C GLY A 225 -13.56 -25.17 2.56
N VAL A 226 -14.05 -24.17 1.81
CA VAL A 226 -13.96 -22.75 2.18
C VAL A 226 -15.30 -22.03 1.98
N PRO A 227 -15.68 -21.14 2.90
CA PRO A 227 -16.87 -20.30 2.74
C PRO A 227 -16.86 -19.43 1.48
N LYS A 228 -18.04 -19.16 0.92
CA LYS A 228 -18.20 -18.34 -0.29
C LYS A 228 -17.56 -16.94 -0.20
N TYR A 229 -17.43 -16.37 1.00
CA TYR A 229 -16.83 -15.05 1.21
C TYR A 229 -15.33 -14.98 0.80
N PHE A 230 -14.66 -16.12 0.62
CA PHE A 230 -13.28 -16.15 0.10
C PHE A 230 -13.19 -15.80 -1.39
N PHE A 231 -14.26 -16.03 -2.16
CA PHE A 231 -14.25 -15.87 -3.61
C PHE A 231 -15.04 -14.67 -4.13
N SER A 232 -15.81 -14.01 -3.26
CA SER A 232 -16.58 -12.82 -3.59
C SER A 232 -16.29 -11.73 -2.57
N ASN A 233 -16.11 -10.49 -3.02
CA ASN A 233 -15.95 -9.33 -2.13
C ASN A 233 -17.26 -8.60 -1.84
N ARG A 234 -18.41 -9.11 -2.29
CA ARG A 234 -19.70 -8.41 -2.19
C ARG A 234 -20.09 -8.04 -0.76
N GLN A 235 -19.85 -8.93 0.19
CA GLN A 235 -20.11 -8.69 1.61
C GLN A 235 -19.16 -7.66 2.23
N TRP A 236 -18.00 -7.41 1.62
CA TRP A 236 -17.01 -6.46 2.11
C TRP A 236 -17.22 -5.03 1.59
N ARG A 237 -18.15 -4.85 0.65
CA ARG A 237 -18.53 -3.54 0.14
C ARG A 237 -19.11 -2.67 1.25
N TRP A 238 -18.66 -1.42 1.27
CA TRP A 238 -19.18 -0.42 2.18
C TRP A 238 -20.33 0.36 1.55
N ASP A 239 -21.17 0.93 2.40
CA ASP A 239 -22.22 1.83 1.99
C ASP A 239 -21.62 3.09 1.37
N ARG A 240 -21.86 3.25 0.07
CA ARG A 240 -21.23 4.29 -0.74
C ARG A 240 -21.83 5.67 -0.50
N ASP A 241 -23.08 5.75 -0.05
CA ASP A 241 -23.72 7.03 0.27
C ASP A 241 -23.22 7.60 1.60
N LYS A 242 -22.53 6.77 2.39
CA LYS A 242 -21.87 7.15 3.64
C LYS A 242 -20.36 7.39 3.48
N MET A 243 -19.84 7.36 2.26
CA MET A 243 -18.43 7.67 1.99
C MET A 243 -18.21 9.17 1.79
N VAL A 244 -17.09 9.67 2.28
CA VAL A 244 -16.60 11.01 1.99
C VAL A 244 -15.69 10.93 0.76
N LYS A 245 -16.26 11.20 -0.42
CA LYS A 245 -15.65 10.93 -1.73
C LYS A 245 -14.58 11.96 -2.17
N TYR A 246 -14.01 12.73 -1.24
CA TYR A 246 -12.86 13.57 -1.54
C TYR A 246 -11.58 12.74 -1.62
N LEU A 247 -10.55 13.30 -2.24
CA LEU A 247 -9.20 12.76 -2.21
C LEU A 247 -8.35 13.61 -1.26
N ASP A 248 -7.87 13.01 -0.18
CA ASP A 248 -6.91 13.63 0.75
C ASP A 248 -5.48 13.28 0.28
N MET A 249 -4.67 14.29 -0.03
CA MET A 249 -3.34 14.05 -0.61
C MET A 249 -2.40 13.31 0.34
N GLY A 250 -2.49 13.55 1.64
CA GLY A 250 -1.74 12.78 2.63
C GLY A 250 -2.13 11.31 2.63
N GLY A 251 -3.43 11.01 2.57
CA GLY A 251 -3.98 9.65 2.46
C GLY A 251 -3.49 8.95 1.20
N LEU A 252 -3.46 9.64 0.06
CA LEU A 252 -2.88 9.10 -1.17
C LEU A 252 -1.39 8.78 -1.02
N GLY A 253 -0.59 9.68 -0.42
CA GLY A 253 0.83 9.44 -0.17
C GLY A 253 1.08 8.24 0.74
N ILE A 254 0.34 8.13 1.84
CA ILE A 254 0.38 7.00 2.77
C ILE A 254 -0.02 5.69 2.09
N MET A 255 -1.08 5.69 1.26
CA MET A 255 -1.51 4.52 0.51
C MET A 255 -0.49 4.09 -0.55
N LEU A 256 0.19 5.05 -1.19
CA LEU A 256 1.28 4.76 -2.11
C LEU A 256 2.44 4.06 -1.41
N LYS A 257 2.90 4.58 -0.27
CA LYS A 257 3.90 3.91 0.58
C LYS A 257 3.44 2.50 0.96
N ARG A 258 2.21 2.40 1.46
CA ARG A 258 1.61 1.15 1.93
C ARG A 258 1.64 0.06 0.85
N ALA A 259 1.13 0.38 -0.32
CA ALA A 259 1.08 -0.56 -1.43
C ALA A 259 2.49 -0.93 -1.90
N SER A 260 3.44 0.01 -1.92
CA SER A 260 4.83 -0.24 -2.32
C SER A 260 5.53 -1.24 -1.40
N MET A 261 5.33 -1.13 -0.09
CA MET A 261 5.84 -2.10 0.90
C MET A 261 5.31 -3.51 0.66
N TRP A 262 4.01 -3.64 0.37
CA TRP A 262 3.42 -4.93 0.08
C TRP A 262 3.83 -5.50 -1.27
N VAL A 263 3.99 -4.65 -2.29
CA VAL A 263 4.56 -5.07 -3.58
C VAL A 263 5.95 -5.64 -3.36
N ASP A 264 6.81 -4.94 -2.61
CA ASP A 264 8.16 -5.42 -2.29
C ASP A 264 8.14 -6.77 -1.57
N TYR A 265 7.23 -6.93 -0.60
CA TYR A 265 7.09 -8.18 0.13
C TYR A 265 6.59 -9.33 -0.75
N MET A 266 5.49 -9.09 -1.47
CA MET A 266 4.81 -10.11 -2.27
C MET A 266 5.65 -10.57 -3.46
N TRP A 267 6.50 -9.70 -4.00
CA TRP A 267 7.40 -9.99 -5.13
C TRP A 267 8.85 -10.24 -4.72
N LYS A 268 9.14 -10.38 -3.42
CA LYS A 268 10.49 -10.66 -2.92
C LYS A 268 11.08 -11.96 -3.46
N ALA A 269 10.24 -12.94 -3.77
CA ALA A 269 10.63 -14.19 -4.40
C ALA A 269 9.76 -14.51 -5.62
N THR A 270 10.17 -15.55 -6.34
CA THR A 270 9.37 -16.20 -7.38
C THR A 270 8.97 -17.60 -6.94
N HIS A 271 7.90 -18.12 -7.52
CA HIS A 271 7.47 -19.49 -7.31
C HIS A 271 7.43 -20.26 -8.64
N THR A 272 7.19 -21.57 -8.59
CA THR A 272 7.07 -22.40 -9.80
C THR A 272 5.65 -22.90 -9.97
N GLY A 273 5.18 -22.95 -11.21
CA GLY A 273 3.90 -23.53 -11.60
C GLY A 273 4.03 -24.43 -12.81
N GLU A 274 2.96 -25.14 -13.16
CA GLU A 274 2.93 -25.98 -14.37
C GLU A 274 2.82 -25.13 -15.63
N SER A 275 3.47 -25.56 -16.71
CA SER A 275 3.33 -24.91 -18.02
C SER A 275 1.95 -25.22 -18.63
N PRO A 276 1.24 -24.21 -19.19
CA PRO A 276 -0.03 -24.44 -19.88
C PRO A 276 0.08 -25.39 -21.10
N THR A 277 1.28 -25.53 -21.68
CA THR A 277 1.50 -26.32 -22.89
C THR A 277 2.13 -27.68 -22.62
N ASN A 278 2.65 -27.92 -21.42
CA ASN A 278 3.28 -29.18 -21.04
C ASN A 278 3.29 -29.32 -19.51
N GLN A 279 2.38 -30.13 -18.98
CA GLN A 279 2.23 -30.35 -17.53
C GLN A 279 3.50 -30.90 -16.86
N SER A 280 4.39 -31.56 -17.61
CA SER A 280 5.68 -32.06 -17.10
C SER A 280 6.76 -30.96 -16.98
N LYS A 281 6.54 -29.78 -17.57
CA LYS A 281 7.47 -28.64 -17.50
C LYS A 281 6.99 -27.62 -16.48
N ARG A 282 7.91 -27.17 -15.62
CA ARG A 282 7.68 -26.07 -14.68
C ARG A 282 8.05 -24.72 -15.32
N ILE A 283 7.31 -23.68 -14.96
CA ILE A 283 7.58 -22.28 -15.32
C ILE A 283 7.77 -21.45 -14.06
N VAL A 284 8.59 -20.40 -14.15
CA VAL A 284 8.78 -19.42 -13.07
C VAL A 284 7.66 -18.39 -13.11
N LEU A 285 7.04 -18.15 -11.96
CA LEU A 285 5.89 -17.28 -11.76
C LEU A 285 6.23 -16.15 -10.77
N ALA A 286 5.56 -15.03 -10.94
CA ALA A 286 5.75 -13.85 -10.10
C ALA A 286 5.20 -14.06 -8.69
N GLY A 287 5.95 -13.58 -7.70
CA GLY A 287 5.56 -13.56 -6.29
C GLY A 287 5.89 -14.82 -5.50
N ASN A 288 5.81 -14.70 -4.18
CA ASN A 288 6.14 -15.80 -3.24
C ASN A 288 5.21 -17.01 -3.42
N ASP A 289 3.96 -16.76 -3.82
CA ASP A 289 2.99 -17.73 -4.30
C ASP A 289 2.05 -17.05 -5.30
N ALA A 290 1.08 -17.80 -5.83
CA ALA A 290 0.17 -17.30 -6.85
C ALA A 290 -0.75 -16.18 -6.33
N GLU A 291 -1.17 -16.22 -5.06
CA GLU A 291 -2.00 -15.18 -4.43
C GLU A 291 -1.22 -13.88 -4.30
N GLU A 292 -0.01 -13.96 -3.78
CA GLU A 292 0.87 -12.81 -3.59
C GLU A 292 1.34 -12.24 -4.93
N GLY A 293 1.64 -13.08 -5.93
CA GLY A 293 1.92 -12.64 -7.29
C GLY A 293 0.80 -11.79 -7.89
N PHE A 294 -0.44 -12.25 -7.76
CA PHE A 294 -1.63 -11.56 -8.25
C PHE A 294 -1.93 -10.27 -7.48
N ARG A 295 -1.85 -10.29 -6.14
CA ARG A 295 -2.07 -9.10 -5.32
C ARG A 295 -1.00 -8.05 -5.54
N GLY A 296 0.26 -8.47 -5.64
CA GLY A 296 1.38 -7.58 -5.98
C GLY A 296 1.15 -6.89 -7.31
N MET A 297 0.64 -7.61 -8.32
CA MET A 297 0.28 -7.01 -9.60
C MET A 297 -0.84 -5.98 -9.49
N ALA A 298 -1.92 -6.30 -8.79
CA ALA A 298 -3.02 -5.37 -8.63
C ALA A 298 -2.57 -4.10 -7.89
N LEU A 299 -1.75 -4.25 -6.84
CA LEU A 299 -1.18 -3.13 -6.09
C LEU A 299 -0.24 -2.29 -6.96
N ALA A 300 0.73 -2.91 -7.62
CA ALA A 300 1.68 -2.19 -8.47
C ALA A 300 0.98 -1.43 -9.61
N THR A 301 -0.03 -2.05 -10.24
CA THR A 301 -0.77 -1.43 -11.35
C THR A 301 -1.64 -0.26 -10.89
N THR A 302 -2.28 -0.37 -9.71
CA THR A 302 -2.97 0.79 -9.14
C THR A 302 -2.01 1.89 -8.75
N ARG A 303 -0.83 1.57 -8.21
CA ARG A 303 0.15 2.60 -7.84
C ARG A 303 0.77 3.28 -9.07
N ALA A 304 1.01 2.54 -10.15
CA ALA A 304 1.36 3.11 -11.45
C ALA A 304 0.28 4.10 -11.94
N ASN A 305 -1.00 3.72 -11.85
CA ASN A 305 -2.11 4.64 -12.15
C ASN A 305 -2.13 5.87 -11.23
N GLN A 306 -1.86 5.69 -9.94
CA GLN A 306 -1.83 6.77 -8.96
C GLN A 306 -0.73 7.78 -9.26
N VAL A 307 0.51 7.34 -9.49
CA VAL A 307 1.62 8.26 -9.79
C VAL A 307 1.45 8.96 -11.13
N LEU A 308 0.88 8.26 -12.13
CA LEU A 308 0.51 8.91 -13.39
C LEU A 308 -0.59 9.94 -13.21
N ALA A 309 -1.57 9.68 -12.34
CA ALA A 309 -2.63 10.64 -12.02
C ALA A 309 -2.08 11.85 -11.25
N LEU A 310 -1.22 11.62 -10.26
CA LEU A 310 -0.50 12.69 -9.56
C LEU A 310 0.20 13.60 -10.57
N LYS A 311 0.95 13.03 -11.52
CA LYS A 311 1.65 13.78 -12.57
C LYS A 311 0.71 14.51 -13.53
N ALA A 312 -0.36 13.86 -13.99
CA ALA A 312 -1.12 14.32 -15.16
C ALA A 312 -2.28 15.27 -14.83
N GLN A 313 -2.86 15.19 -13.63
CA GLN A 313 -4.15 15.84 -13.35
C GLN A 313 -4.35 16.36 -11.93
N LEU A 314 -3.51 15.99 -10.95
CA LEU A 314 -3.73 16.37 -9.54
C LEU A 314 -2.79 17.48 -9.05
N VAL A 315 -2.06 18.14 -9.95
CA VAL A 315 -1.15 19.24 -9.61
C VAL A 315 -1.84 20.58 -9.82
N ALA A 316 -1.91 21.39 -8.76
CA ALA A 316 -2.37 22.76 -8.83
C ALA A 316 -1.26 23.70 -9.32
N ASN A 317 -1.63 24.72 -10.10
CA ASN A 317 -0.78 25.89 -10.36
C ASN A 317 -0.99 26.98 -9.30
N GLY A 318 -0.17 28.03 -9.33
CA GLY A 318 -0.31 29.19 -8.43
C GLY A 318 -1.65 29.93 -8.50
N ASP A 319 -2.46 29.71 -9.55
CA ASP A 319 -3.81 30.26 -9.71
C ASP A 319 -4.91 29.33 -9.17
N GLY A 320 -4.55 28.15 -8.65
CA GLY A 320 -5.49 27.17 -8.09
C GLY A 320 -6.23 26.33 -9.14
N GLU A 321 -5.62 26.10 -10.29
CA GLU A 321 -6.14 25.21 -11.35
C GLU A 321 -5.36 23.90 -11.38
N LEU A 322 -6.08 22.78 -11.44
CA LEU A 322 -5.51 21.45 -11.57
C LEU A 322 -5.08 21.17 -13.01
N GLY A 323 -3.95 20.48 -13.17
CA GLY A 323 -3.45 20.04 -14.45
C GLY A 323 -2.23 19.13 -14.33
N GLY A 324 -1.53 18.97 -15.46
CA GLY A 324 -0.34 18.16 -15.55
C GLY A 324 0.95 18.92 -15.27
N VAL A 325 1.99 18.18 -14.90
CA VAL A 325 3.36 18.68 -14.76
C VAL A 325 4.35 17.73 -15.45
N ASN A 326 5.44 18.28 -15.97
CA ASN A 326 6.63 17.48 -16.26
C ASN A 326 7.58 17.58 -15.05
N PRO A 327 7.55 16.61 -14.12
CA PRO A 327 8.31 16.73 -12.88
C PRO A 327 9.83 16.68 -13.11
N LYS A 328 10.30 16.10 -14.23
CA LYS A 328 11.72 16.02 -14.59
C LYS A 328 12.36 17.40 -14.75
N THR A 329 11.64 18.31 -15.40
CA THR A 329 12.12 19.67 -15.73
C THR A 329 11.54 20.73 -14.80
N TYR A 330 10.90 20.32 -13.71
CA TYR A 330 10.21 21.23 -12.80
C TYR A 330 11.21 21.95 -11.87
N ASP A 331 11.01 23.27 -11.75
CA ASP A 331 11.64 24.14 -10.78
C ASP A 331 10.57 25.12 -10.24
N PRO A 332 10.31 25.16 -8.92
CA PRO A 332 9.34 26.09 -8.33
C PRO A 332 9.65 27.57 -8.62
N LYS A 333 10.92 27.92 -8.89
CA LYS A 333 11.32 29.30 -9.25
C LYS A 333 10.75 29.76 -10.59
N ASN A 334 10.44 28.82 -11.49
CA ASN A 334 9.89 29.10 -12.82
C ASN A 334 8.35 29.03 -12.86
N GLY A 335 7.71 28.93 -11.69
CA GLY A 335 6.26 28.84 -11.55
C GLY A 335 5.87 27.67 -10.66
N LEU A 336 5.31 28.00 -9.49
CA LEU A 336 4.95 27.00 -8.49
C LEU A 336 3.85 26.06 -9.01
N LYS A 337 4.12 24.76 -8.85
CA LYS A 337 3.17 23.67 -9.08
C LYS A 337 3.16 22.81 -7.84
N TYR A 338 1.99 22.54 -7.27
CA TYR A 338 1.92 21.90 -5.95
C TYR A 338 0.71 20.96 -5.80
N PHE A 339 0.72 20.13 -4.76
CA PHE A 339 -0.40 19.27 -4.42
C PHE A 339 -1.27 19.95 -3.36
N PRO A 340 -2.55 20.29 -3.65
CA PRO A 340 -3.46 20.87 -2.67
C PRO A 340 -3.92 19.81 -1.66
N HIS A 341 -4.34 20.21 -0.47
CA HIS A 341 -4.72 19.30 0.61
C HIS A 341 -5.85 18.34 0.19
N ARG A 342 -6.89 18.88 -0.46
CA ARG A 342 -8.10 18.12 -0.78
C ARG A 342 -8.65 18.40 -2.18
N ILE A 343 -8.95 17.33 -2.90
CA ILE A 343 -9.50 17.37 -4.27
C ILE A 343 -10.87 16.68 -4.29
N TRP A 344 -11.83 17.28 -4.99
CA TRP A 344 -13.11 16.68 -5.33
C TRP A 344 -13.01 15.96 -6.68
N PRO A 345 -13.16 14.63 -6.75
CA PRO A 345 -13.31 13.93 -8.02
C PRO A 345 -14.75 14.04 -8.51
N ASN A 346 -14.96 14.60 -9.70
CA ASN A 346 -16.27 14.67 -10.30
C ASN A 346 -16.57 13.31 -10.93
N LEU A 347 -17.44 12.53 -10.29
CA LEU A 347 -17.75 11.15 -10.67
C LEU A 347 -18.99 11.07 -11.57
N LEU A 348 -18.93 10.17 -12.54
CA LEU A 348 -20.02 9.82 -13.44
C LEU A 348 -20.22 8.30 -13.40
N LEU A 349 -21.47 7.87 -13.22
CA LEU A 349 -21.87 6.49 -13.41
C LEU A 349 -22.21 6.28 -14.90
N ALA A 350 -21.36 5.53 -15.61
CA ALA A 350 -21.54 5.24 -17.03
C ALA A 350 -21.84 3.73 -17.22
N GLY A 351 -23.13 3.38 -17.15
CA GLY A 351 -23.60 1.99 -17.36
C GLY A 351 -23.03 1.01 -16.32
N ASP A 352 -22.63 -0.18 -16.78
CA ASP A 352 -22.13 -1.28 -15.93
C ASP A 352 -20.65 -1.14 -15.52
N LEU A 353 -20.02 0.01 -15.74
CA LEU A 353 -18.64 0.26 -15.33
C LEU A 353 -18.59 0.81 -13.90
N PRO A 354 -17.52 0.51 -13.13
CA PRO A 354 -17.20 1.28 -11.93
C PRO A 354 -17.16 2.77 -12.28
N GLU A 355 -17.59 3.62 -11.35
CA GLU A 355 -17.68 5.04 -11.61
C GLU A 355 -16.39 5.63 -12.12
N ARG A 356 -16.57 6.48 -13.13
CA ARG A 356 -15.48 7.14 -13.81
C ARG A 356 -15.44 8.58 -13.36
N GLN A 357 -14.27 9.03 -12.97
CA GLN A 357 -13.97 10.45 -12.85
C GLN A 357 -13.97 11.10 -14.24
N TRP A 358 -14.77 12.16 -14.40
CA TRP A 358 -14.77 12.97 -15.63
C TRP A 358 -13.97 14.27 -15.47
N GLY A 359 -13.66 14.67 -14.23
CA GLY A 359 -12.80 15.80 -13.91
C GLY A 359 -12.45 15.87 -12.43
N PHE A 360 -11.65 16.86 -12.06
CA PHE A 360 -11.24 17.13 -10.68
C PHE A 360 -11.36 18.62 -10.39
N ASP A 361 -11.76 18.94 -9.16
CA ASP A 361 -11.79 20.31 -8.64
C ASP A 361 -11.08 20.39 -7.29
N ILE A 362 -10.46 21.53 -6.99
CA ILE A 362 -9.76 21.74 -5.72
C ILE A 362 -10.76 22.12 -4.64
N ASP A 363 -11.00 21.24 -3.67
CA ASP A 363 -11.85 21.58 -2.53
C ASP A 363 -11.10 22.40 -1.47
N ASP A 364 -9.87 21.99 -1.12
CA ASP A 364 -9.01 22.72 -0.19
C ASP A 364 -7.66 23.02 -0.85
N PRO A 365 -7.41 24.28 -1.25
CA PRO A 365 -6.25 24.65 -2.03
C PRO A 365 -4.98 24.83 -1.19
N ARG A 366 -5.07 24.73 0.13
CA ARG A 366 -3.90 24.86 1.03
C ARG A 366 -2.96 23.68 0.83
N SER A 367 -1.67 23.88 1.01
CA SER A 367 -0.71 22.78 1.11
C SER A 367 -0.41 22.53 2.58
N PHE A 368 -0.45 21.27 2.99
CA PHE A 368 -0.03 20.84 4.33
C PHE A 368 1.25 20.02 4.25
N LEU A 369 2.14 20.28 5.20
CA LEU A 369 3.44 19.62 5.27
C LEU A 369 3.29 18.10 5.43
N TYR A 370 2.29 17.65 6.20
CA TYR A 370 1.96 16.23 6.32
C TYR A 370 1.72 15.59 4.94
N ASP A 371 0.95 16.25 4.08
CA ASP A 371 0.58 15.68 2.78
C ASP A 371 1.78 15.62 1.85
N GLN A 372 2.62 16.67 1.85
CA GLN A 372 3.87 16.68 1.09
C GLN A 372 4.84 15.61 1.62
N GLY A 373 4.99 15.48 2.94
CA GLY A 373 5.82 14.44 3.57
C GLY A 373 5.35 13.03 3.22
N ALA A 374 4.03 12.76 3.25
CA ALA A 374 3.45 11.49 2.85
C ALA A 374 3.67 11.18 1.36
N LEU A 375 3.51 12.17 0.48
CA LEU A 375 3.77 12.01 -0.95
C LEU A 375 5.26 11.78 -1.24
N LEU A 376 6.15 12.49 -0.54
CA LEU A 376 7.60 12.27 -0.63
C LEU A 376 7.94 10.83 -0.25
N TRP A 377 7.37 10.37 0.88
CA TRP A 377 7.58 9.02 1.38
C TRP A 377 7.11 7.94 0.40
N GLY A 378 5.87 8.05 -0.09
CA GLY A 378 5.29 7.10 -1.02
C GLY A 378 6.00 7.06 -2.37
N ASN A 379 6.32 8.22 -2.96
CA ASN A 379 7.00 8.28 -4.27
C ASN A 379 8.43 7.75 -4.18
N SER A 380 9.19 8.11 -3.14
CA SER A 380 10.56 7.63 -2.96
C SER A 380 10.62 6.11 -2.83
N HIS A 381 9.69 5.52 -2.06
CA HIS A 381 9.64 4.07 -1.93
C HIS A 381 9.19 3.40 -3.23
N PHE A 382 8.11 3.87 -3.86
CA PHE A 382 7.63 3.24 -5.10
C PHE A 382 8.67 3.28 -6.22
N PHE A 383 9.42 4.39 -6.35
CA PHE A 383 10.55 4.47 -7.26
C PHE A 383 11.54 3.32 -7.02
N GLN A 384 11.97 3.11 -5.78
CA GLN A 384 12.92 2.05 -5.49
C GLN A 384 12.34 0.65 -5.75
N SER A 385 11.05 0.42 -5.46
CA SER A 385 10.36 -0.83 -5.82
C SER A 385 10.46 -1.09 -7.32
N THR A 386 10.21 -0.07 -8.16
CA THR A 386 10.33 -0.21 -9.62
C THR A 386 11.75 -0.52 -10.10
N TYR A 387 12.77 0.02 -9.41
CA TYR A 387 14.17 -0.21 -9.76
C TYR A 387 14.65 -1.61 -9.35
N ARG A 388 14.25 -2.09 -8.17
CA ARG A 388 14.70 -3.39 -7.62
C ARG A 388 14.00 -4.58 -8.26
N MET A 389 12.73 -4.44 -8.61
CA MET A 389 11.90 -5.54 -9.11
C MET A 389 12.02 -5.69 -10.63
N THR A 390 13.24 -5.85 -11.14
CA THR A 390 13.55 -5.84 -12.60
C THR A 390 12.88 -6.96 -13.38
N ASP A 391 12.51 -8.06 -12.73
CA ASP A 391 11.79 -9.18 -13.36
C ASP A 391 10.28 -8.91 -13.50
N MET A 392 9.77 -7.88 -12.81
CA MET A 392 8.38 -7.43 -12.83
C MET A 392 8.22 -6.10 -13.56
N PHE A 393 9.23 -5.23 -13.48
CA PHE A 393 9.32 -3.97 -14.21
C PHE A 393 10.32 -4.08 -15.35
N THR A 394 9.82 -4.31 -16.57
CA THR A 394 10.62 -4.67 -17.74
C THR A 394 10.45 -3.66 -18.88
N GLU A 395 11.19 -3.81 -19.97
CA GLU A 395 11.16 -2.85 -21.08
C GLU A 395 9.91 -2.99 -21.96
N ASN A 396 9.39 -4.21 -22.14
CA ASN A 396 8.24 -4.50 -23.00
C ASN A 396 7.25 -5.51 -22.37
N PRO A 397 6.69 -5.18 -21.20
CA PRO A 397 5.69 -6.01 -20.55
C PRO A 397 4.36 -5.98 -21.34
N PRO A 398 3.53 -7.02 -21.23
CA PRO A 398 3.81 -8.29 -20.56
C PRO A 398 4.44 -9.34 -21.51
N VAL A 399 4.96 -8.91 -22.67
CA VAL A 399 5.48 -9.80 -23.73
C VAL A 399 6.82 -10.43 -23.33
N ASP A 400 7.67 -9.67 -22.66
CA ASP A 400 8.96 -10.13 -22.12
C ASP A 400 8.84 -10.83 -20.76
N GLY A 401 7.61 -11.08 -20.28
CA GLY A 401 7.33 -11.73 -19.00
C GLY A 401 7.29 -10.78 -17.80
N GLY A 402 7.49 -9.47 -17.99
CA GLY A 402 7.21 -8.47 -16.96
C GLY A 402 5.72 -8.19 -16.76
N ILE A 403 5.41 -7.31 -15.80
CA ILE A 403 4.05 -6.92 -15.43
C ILE A 403 3.78 -5.45 -15.75
N LEU A 404 4.77 -4.57 -15.58
CA LEU A 404 4.67 -3.12 -15.80
C LEU A 404 5.97 -2.58 -16.40
N GLU A 405 5.90 -1.42 -17.06
CA GLU A 405 7.04 -0.87 -17.78
C GLU A 405 8.04 -0.29 -16.80
N LYS A 406 9.31 -0.60 -16.98
CA LYS A 406 10.41 -0.04 -16.20
C LYS A 406 10.46 1.49 -16.30
N SER A 407 10.07 2.04 -17.45
CA SER A 407 10.00 3.48 -17.67
C SER A 407 9.01 4.20 -16.73
N LEU A 408 8.03 3.49 -16.16
CA LEU A 408 7.12 4.06 -15.17
C LEU A 408 7.84 4.45 -13.88
N GLY A 409 8.99 3.83 -13.57
CA GLY A 409 9.81 4.16 -12.40
C GLY A 409 10.37 5.60 -12.42
N ALA A 410 10.52 6.19 -13.60
CA ALA A 410 10.96 7.58 -13.72
C ALA A 410 9.92 8.58 -13.17
N VAL A 411 8.63 8.23 -13.22
CA VAL A 411 7.55 9.11 -12.74
C VAL A 411 7.62 9.36 -11.22
N PRO A 412 7.59 8.33 -10.34
CA PRO A 412 7.70 8.54 -8.91
C PRO A 412 9.05 9.14 -8.51
N HIS A 413 10.15 8.82 -9.21
CA HIS A 413 11.44 9.48 -8.98
C HIS A 413 11.31 11.01 -9.12
N TYR A 414 10.89 11.48 -10.28
CA TYR A 414 10.80 12.92 -10.51
C TYR A 414 9.71 13.60 -9.68
N LEU A 415 8.61 12.90 -9.37
CA LEU A 415 7.59 13.41 -8.44
C LEU A 415 8.15 13.59 -7.03
N ALA A 416 8.98 12.68 -6.52
CA ALA A 416 9.65 12.85 -5.23
C ALA A 416 10.56 14.09 -5.23
N ASN A 417 11.35 14.30 -6.29
CA ASN A 417 12.23 15.46 -6.43
C ASN A 417 11.41 16.76 -6.47
N MET A 418 10.28 16.76 -7.18
CA MET A 418 9.33 17.87 -7.21
C MET A 418 8.74 18.16 -5.81
N VAL A 419 8.32 17.13 -5.08
CA VAL A 419 7.76 17.27 -3.73
C VAL A 419 8.79 17.83 -2.76
N LEU A 420 10.04 17.38 -2.80
CA LEU A 420 11.12 17.93 -1.98
C LEU A 420 11.36 19.42 -2.28
N LYS A 421 11.46 19.80 -3.56
CA LYS A 421 11.58 21.21 -3.98
C LYS A 421 10.40 22.05 -3.48
N ASN A 422 9.21 21.49 -3.51
CA ASN A 422 7.99 22.11 -3.01
C ASN A 422 7.98 22.29 -1.49
N ILE A 423 8.45 21.29 -0.72
CA ILE A 423 8.62 21.42 0.74
C ILE A 423 9.54 22.60 1.04
N VAL A 424 10.67 22.71 0.34
CA VAL A 424 11.59 23.85 0.54
C VAL A 424 10.93 25.18 0.17
N ALA A 425 10.23 25.26 -0.97
CA ALA A 425 9.63 26.50 -1.44
C ALA A 425 8.40 26.96 -0.63
N MET A 426 7.60 26.04 -0.09
CA MET A 426 6.32 26.36 0.55
C MET A 426 6.33 26.15 2.06
N HIS A 427 7.13 25.21 2.55
CA HIS A 427 7.06 24.72 3.92
C HIS A 427 8.34 24.96 4.71
N THR A 428 9.14 25.97 4.34
CA THR A 428 10.29 26.38 5.15
C THR A 428 10.33 27.88 5.40
N LYS A 429 10.80 28.25 6.59
CA LYS A 429 11.14 29.62 6.98
C LYS A 429 12.51 29.60 7.63
N ASP A 430 13.49 30.25 7.00
CA ASP A 430 14.90 30.20 7.40
C ASP A 430 15.47 28.77 7.53
N GLY A 431 14.90 27.82 6.78
CA GLY A 431 15.26 26.40 6.82
C GLY A 431 14.54 25.58 7.91
N ILE A 432 13.68 26.19 8.71
CA ILE A 432 12.80 25.50 9.67
C ILE A 432 11.47 25.19 9.00
N LEU A 433 11.00 23.95 9.16
CA LEU A 433 9.77 23.45 8.58
C LEU A 433 8.55 24.16 9.17
N VAL A 434 7.53 24.41 8.34
CA VAL A 434 6.23 24.92 8.78
C VAL A 434 5.08 24.05 8.25
N SER A 435 4.03 23.90 9.06
CA SER A 435 2.94 22.96 8.78
C SER A 435 2.05 23.35 7.60
N THR A 436 1.94 24.64 7.28
CA THR A 436 0.91 25.14 6.36
C THR A 436 1.46 26.16 5.38
N TRP A 437 0.95 26.10 4.15
CA TRP A 437 1.12 27.12 3.12
C TRP A 437 -0.22 27.36 2.42
N GLU A 438 -0.52 28.62 2.14
CA GLU A 438 -1.76 29.04 1.49
C GLU A 438 -1.46 29.77 0.16
N PRO A 439 -2.12 29.44 -0.96
CA PRO A 439 -1.90 30.15 -2.22
C PRO A 439 -2.49 31.57 -2.19
N ASP A 440 -1.90 32.48 -2.97
CA ASP A 440 -2.40 33.86 -3.13
C ASP A 440 -3.70 33.95 -3.93
N LYS A 441 -3.90 33.01 -4.86
CA LYS A 441 -5.05 32.97 -5.74
C LYS A 441 -5.65 31.56 -5.78
N THR A 442 -6.97 31.52 -5.86
CA THR A 442 -7.74 30.30 -6.07
C THR A 442 -9.13 30.66 -6.58
N LYS A 443 -9.91 29.65 -6.99
CA LYS A 443 -11.32 29.85 -7.39
C LYS A 443 -12.12 30.47 -6.24
N TRP A 444 -13.08 31.33 -6.57
CA TRP A 444 -13.87 32.11 -5.60
C TRP A 444 -14.58 31.29 -4.51
N TRP A 445 -14.90 30.02 -4.78
CA TRP A 445 -15.56 29.13 -3.83
C TRP A 445 -14.58 28.48 -2.85
N ALA A 446 -13.31 28.33 -3.24
CA ALA A 446 -12.22 27.80 -2.41
C ALA A 446 -11.53 28.91 -1.59
N SER A 447 -11.58 30.17 -2.05
CA SER A 447 -10.93 31.31 -1.37
C SER A 447 -11.47 31.57 0.03
N LYS A 448 -12.71 31.18 0.33
CA LYS A 448 -13.32 31.30 1.67
C LYS A 448 -12.57 30.51 2.76
N LYS A 449 -11.74 29.54 2.38
CA LYS A 449 -10.94 28.72 3.31
C LYS A 449 -9.57 29.33 3.59
N LEU A 450 -9.14 30.33 2.81
CA LEU A 450 -7.86 31.01 2.97
C LEU A 450 -8.00 32.08 4.06
N LYS A 451 -7.03 32.12 4.97
CA LYS A 451 -6.97 33.11 6.05
C LYS A 451 -5.79 34.06 5.88
N LYS A 452 -4.64 33.52 5.45
CA LYS A 452 -3.37 34.24 5.33
C LYS A 452 -2.54 33.59 4.22
N PRO A 453 -2.58 34.11 2.99
CA PRO A 453 -1.72 33.64 1.91
C PRO A 453 -0.24 33.63 2.28
N GLY A 454 0.49 32.69 1.72
CA GLY A 454 1.92 32.47 1.94
C GLY A 454 2.23 31.40 2.98
N ILE A 455 3.48 31.43 3.43
CA ILE A 455 4.09 30.47 4.36
C ILE A 455 3.58 30.76 5.78
N GLY A 456 3.08 29.74 6.48
CA GLY A 456 2.68 29.85 7.88
C GLY A 456 3.86 30.07 8.84
N ASN A 457 3.58 30.33 10.11
CA ASN A 457 4.60 30.46 11.16
C ASN A 457 4.60 29.30 12.17
N GLU A 458 3.67 28.37 12.06
CA GLU A 458 3.51 27.28 13.02
C GLU A 458 4.04 25.96 12.44
N ILE A 459 4.71 25.18 13.28
CA ILE A 459 5.04 23.78 13.03
C ILE A 459 4.41 22.87 14.07
N LYS A 460 3.65 21.89 13.61
CA LYS A 460 3.16 20.78 14.41
C LYS A 460 4.20 19.67 14.40
N LEU A 461 4.47 19.09 15.57
CA LEU A 461 5.48 18.03 15.66
C LEU A 461 5.11 16.76 14.90
N THR A 462 3.81 16.46 14.76
CA THR A 462 3.35 15.32 13.94
C THR A 462 3.69 15.51 12.46
N ASP A 463 3.56 16.73 11.95
CA ASP A 463 3.86 17.05 10.54
C ASP A 463 5.37 17.03 10.30
N MET A 464 6.15 17.58 11.25
CA MET A 464 7.62 17.51 11.21
C MET A 464 8.11 16.07 11.24
N GLY A 465 7.62 15.25 12.17
CA GLY A 465 8.02 13.85 12.32
C GLY A 465 7.74 13.00 11.08
N LEU A 466 6.54 13.13 10.49
CA LEU A 466 6.25 12.43 9.23
C LEU A 466 7.17 12.90 8.10
N THR A 467 7.43 14.21 8.03
CA THR A 467 8.31 14.77 6.99
C THR A 467 9.74 14.28 7.16
N PHE A 468 10.22 14.09 8.39
CA PHE A 468 11.53 13.47 8.65
C PHE A 468 11.60 12.05 8.10
N ILE A 469 10.56 11.25 8.32
CA ILE A 469 10.47 9.90 7.74
C ILE A 469 10.53 9.96 6.20
N GLY A 470 9.77 10.87 5.59
CA GLY A 470 9.77 11.06 4.14
C GLY A 470 11.13 11.51 3.59
N LEU A 471 11.80 12.46 4.26
CA LEU A 471 13.14 12.95 3.90
C LEU A 471 14.20 11.87 4.05
N LYS A 472 14.14 11.09 5.14
CA LYS A 472 15.05 9.95 5.36
C LYS A 472 14.87 8.91 4.26
N GLU A 473 13.64 8.51 3.97
CA GLU A 473 13.36 7.54 2.92
C GLU A 473 13.83 8.05 1.55
N TYR A 474 13.65 9.35 1.26
CA TYR A 474 14.19 9.99 0.06
C TYR A 474 15.72 9.84 -0.01
N VAL A 475 16.45 10.23 1.04
CA VAL A 475 17.92 10.11 1.08
C VAL A 475 18.36 8.66 0.90
N ASP A 476 17.74 7.71 1.60
CA ASP A 476 18.10 6.30 1.52
C ASP A 476 17.84 5.69 0.13
N ARG A 477 16.81 6.18 -0.59
CA ARG A 477 16.30 5.52 -1.82
C ARG A 477 16.73 6.23 -3.10
N MET A 478 17.17 7.48 -3.03
CA MET A 478 17.76 8.22 -4.16
C MET A 478 19.28 8.01 -4.30
N ARG A 479 19.89 7.23 -3.41
CA ARG A 479 21.20 6.59 -3.61
C ARG A 479 21.09 5.52 -4.69
N ASP A 480 22.09 5.33 -5.56
CA ASP A 480 22.10 4.18 -6.47
C ASP A 480 21.97 2.89 -5.64
N PRO A 481 20.88 2.11 -5.82
CA PRO A 481 20.67 0.90 -5.05
C PRO A 481 21.76 -0.16 -5.25
N GLN A 482 22.59 -0.07 -6.32
CA GLN A 482 23.76 -0.94 -6.52
C GLN A 482 25.00 -0.48 -5.74
N ALA A 483 25.07 0.80 -5.33
CA ALA A 483 26.22 1.40 -4.67
C ALA A 483 26.20 1.34 -3.13
N LEU A 484 25.13 0.80 -2.53
CA LEU A 484 24.97 0.63 -1.07
C LEU A 484 26.05 -0.24 -0.39
N LEU A 485 27.07 -0.68 -1.13
CA LEU A 485 28.20 -1.48 -0.66
C LEU A 485 29.58 -0.82 -0.84
N ALA A 486 29.73 0.35 -1.51
CA ALA A 486 31.06 0.81 -1.93
C ALA A 486 31.45 2.26 -1.57
N THR A 487 30.58 3.28 -1.69
CA THR A 487 31.03 4.68 -1.58
C THR A 487 29.87 5.63 -1.20
N PRO A 488 29.96 6.44 -0.11
CA PRO A 488 28.80 7.20 0.39
C PRO A 488 28.39 8.47 -0.40
N ASP A 489 29.25 9.02 -1.27
CA ASP A 489 29.03 10.38 -1.82
C ASP A 489 29.20 10.52 -3.35
N GLU A 490 29.67 9.49 -4.07
CA GLU A 490 29.88 9.56 -5.53
C GLU A 490 28.73 8.94 -6.36
N ASP A 491 27.82 8.19 -5.72
CA ASP A 491 26.82 7.33 -6.40
C ASP A 491 25.35 7.73 -6.13
N ASP A 492 25.08 8.98 -5.73
CA ASP A 492 23.72 9.48 -5.60
C ASP A 492 23.11 9.76 -6.98
N LEU A 493 21.84 9.37 -7.19
CA LEU A 493 21.11 9.73 -8.42
C LEU A 493 20.78 11.23 -8.46
N GLU A 494 20.65 11.86 -7.29
CA GLU A 494 20.27 13.27 -7.11
C GLU A 494 21.09 13.94 -5.98
N PRO A 495 22.43 14.05 -6.10
CA PRO A 495 23.35 14.41 -5.00
C PRO A 495 23.04 15.77 -4.34
N GLU A 496 22.65 16.76 -5.13
CA GLU A 496 22.30 18.09 -4.60
C GLU A 496 20.99 18.05 -3.79
N LEU A 497 20.04 17.21 -4.20
CA LEU A 497 18.75 17.09 -3.52
C LEU A 497 18.84 16.20 -2.27
N THR A 498 19.64 15.14 -2.29
CA THR A 498 19.92 14.32 -1.10
C THR A 498 20.66 15.13 -0.03
N LYS A 499 21.63 15.97 -0.44
CA LYS A 499 22.28 16.94 0.45
C LYS A 499 21.28 17.93 1.04
N LEU A 500 20.42 18.53 0.21
CA LEU A 500 19.37 19.45 0.65
C LEU A 500 18.41 18.80 1.66
N ALA A 501 17.96 17.57 1.40
CA ALA A 501 17.10 16.82 2.32
C ALA A 501 17.81 16.56 3.66
N THR A 502 19.08 16.19 3.62
CA THR A 502 19.91 15.97 4.81
C THR A 502 20.10 17.24 5.63
N GLU A 503 20.37 18.38 4.98
CA GLU A 503 20.48 19.69 5.64
C GLU A 503 19.15 20.11 6.28
N LEU A 504 18.02 19.84 5.63
CA LEU A 504 16.70 20.13 6.17
C LEU A 504 16.43 19.31 7.43
N VAL A 505 16.75 18.01 7.44
CA VAL A 505 16.65 17.16 8.64
C VAL A 505 17.51 17.71 9.77
N LYS A 506 18.80 18.02 9.49
CA LYS A 506 19.73 18.52 10.51
C LYS A 506 19.24 19.82 11.15
N LYS A 507 18.89 20.83 10.35
CA LYS A 507 18.41 22.12 10.86
C LYS A 507 17.15 21.99 11.73
N ASN A 508 16.24 21.10 11.35
CA ASN A 508 15.02 20.90 12.11
C ASN A 508 15.23 20.02 13.35
N ALA A 509 16.19 19.10 13.33
CA ALA A 509 16.62 18.38 14.52
C ALA A 509 17.26 19.34 15.54
N ASP A 510 18.12 20.26 15.09
CA ASP A 510 18.70 21.31 15.94
C ASP A 510 17.60 22.20 16.54
N PHE A 511 16.58 22.55 15.74
CA PHE A 511 15.41 23.27 16.24
C PHE A 511 14.66 22.47 17.32
N LEU A 512 14.42 21.17 17.13
CA LEU A 512 13.79 20.31 18.14
C LEU A 512 14.60 20.29 19.44
N LEU A 513 15.93 20.17 19.36
CA LEU A 513 16.79 20.21 20.54
C LEU A 513 16.71 21.56 21.25
N SER A 514 16.57 22.66 20.50
CA SER A 514 16.46 24.02 21.08
C SER A 514 15.14 24.28 21.82
N ILE A 515 14.07 23.56 21.48
CA ILE A 515 12.72 23.73 22.06
C ILE A 515 12.33 22.62 23.04
N GLN A 516 13.22 21.65 23.24
CA GLN A 516 13.03 20.56 24.17
C GLN A 516 12.98 21.11 25.60
N GLY A 517 11.94 20.76 26.36
CA GLY A 517 11.86 21.11 27.78
C GLY A 517 12.88 20.34 28.62
N GLU A 518 13.10 20.78 29.87
CA GLU A 518 14.11 20.21 30.78
C GLU A 518 13.94 18.69 31.00
N ASP A 519 12.69 18.20 31.04
CA ASP A 519 12.37 16.77 31.20
C ASP A 519 12.33 15.98 29.86
N GLY A 520 12.85 16.58 28.79
CA GLY A 520 12.78 16.02 27.44
C GLY A 520 11.41 16.19 26.76
N GLN A 521 10.52 17.00 27.35
CA GLN A 521 9.15 17.17 26.89
C GLN A 521 9.02 18.06 25.65
N PHE A 522 7.95 17.83 24.90
CA PHE A 522 7.64 18.56 23.68
C PHE A 522 6.15 18.94 23.62
N CYS A 523 5.86 20.15 23.13
CA CYS A 523 4.51 20.65 22.91
C CYS A 523 3.98 20.25 21.53
N VAL A 524 2.66 20.24 21.36
CA VAL A 524 2.02 19.80 20.10
C VAL A 524 2.48 20.63 18.89
N SER A 525 2.69 21.93 19.10
CA SER A 525 3.16 22.85 18.06
C SER A 525 3.89 24.07 18.62
N TYR A 526 4.69 24.69 17.73
CA TYR A 526 5.55 25.83 18.03
C TYR A 526 5.47 26.87 16.92
N ASP A 527 5.62 28.15 17.28
CA ASP A 527 5.90 29.23 16.33
C ASP A 527 7.39 29.20 15.96
N VAL A 528 7.72 29.05 14.69
CA VAL A 528 9.10 28.87 14.21
C VAL A 528 9.94 30.14 14.27
N THR A 529 9.31 31.32 14.42
CA THR A 529 10.04 32.59 14.50
C THR A 529 10.39 32.99 15.92
N THR A 530 9.55 32.59 16.88
CA THR A 530 9.73 32.92 18.30
C THR A 530 10.17 31.72 19.14
N SER A 531 10.13 30.52 18.56
CA SER A 531 10.34 29.22 19.23
C SER A 531 9.40 28.98 20.42
N LYS A 532 8.29 29.72 20.50
CA LYS A 532 7.33 29.60 21.60
C LYS A 532 6.27 28.53 21.29
N PRO A 533 5.83 27.74 22.28
CA PRO A 533 4.70 26.84 22.12
C PRO A 533 3.44 27.59 21.69
N THR A 534 2.71 27.04 20.71
CA THR A 534 1.42 27.56 20.24
C THR A 534 0.24 26.68 20.65
N ALA A 535 0.53 25.47 21.17
CA ALA A 535 -0.46 24.53 21.68
C ALA A 535 0.04 23.83 22.95
N ALA A 536 -0.82 22.99 23.54
CA ALA A 536 -0.54 22.31 24.80
C ALA A 536 0.72 21.44 24.76
N CYS A 537 1.40 21.37 25.90
CA CYS A 537 2.50 20.47 26.17
C CYS A 537 1.94 19.30 26.98
N ASP A 538 1.52 18.24 26.29
CA ASP A 538 0.85 17.09 26.89
C ASP A 538 1.79 15.88 26.92
N LEU A 539 2.27 15.55 28.12
CA LEU A 539 3.13 14.38 28.41
C LEU A 539 2.38 13.05 28.28
N SER A 540 1.05 13.05 28.34
CA SER A 540 0.24 11.82 28.25
C SER A 540 0.04 11.33 26.82
N ARG A 541 0.36 12.18 25.84
CA ARG A 541 0.33 11.83 24.42
C ARG A 541 1.75 11.58 23.95
N PRO A 542 2.05 10.41 23.35
CA PRO A 542 3.29 10.23 22.63
C PRO A 542 3.27 11.19 21.43
N ASN A 543 3.76 12.41 21.63
CA ASN A 543 3.91 13.44 20.58
C ASN A 543 4.97 13.01 19.55
N PHE A 544 5.62 11.88 19.77
CA PHE A 544 6.46 11.16 18.83
C PHE A 544 5.88 9.80 18.49
N THR A 545 5.06 9.80 17.45
CA THR A 545 4.71 8.56 16.74
C THR A 545 5.67 8.27 15.58
N GLY A 546 6.78 9.03 15.45
CA GLY A 546 7.78 8.89 14.37
C GLY A 546 9.26 9.03 14.77
N ILE A 547 9.61 9.10 16.07
CA ILE A 547 11.03 9.17 16.51
C ILE A 547 11.63 7.81 16.91
N PHE A 548 10.90 6.71 16.79
CA PHE A 548 11.50 5.38 16.99
C PHE A 548 12.33 4.87 15.78
N ALA A 549 12.52 5.68 14.73
CA ALA A 549 13.15 5.26 13.46
C ALA A 549 14.26 6.19 12.92
N LEU A 550 14.66 7.23 13.67
CA LEU A 550 15.92 7.95 13.46
C LEU A 550 16.95 7.42 14.45
#